data_AF-A0A5S3WQQ8-F1
#
_entry.id   AF-A0A5S3WQQ8-F1
#
_cell.length_a   1.000
_cell.length_b   1.000
_cell.length_c   1.000
_cell.angle_alpha   90.00
_cell.angle_beta   90.00
_cell.angle_gamma   90.00
#
_symmetry.space_group_name_H-M   'P 1'
#
loop_
_entity.id
_entity.type
_entity.pdbx_description
1 polymer ?
#
loop_
_entity_poly.entity_id
_entity_poly.type
_entity_poly.pdbx_seq_one_letter_code
_entity_poly.pdbx_strand_id
1 'polypeptide(L)'
;KRIESARQGKQPKSLRRFAGNPRTNMPSGLPFDLTYYIQLVELTGRCMRADKRGYISDSQPLLTRLKIEPDNWFKLTTRFTKVFHGAVGRTQAMTDYCEHLKKKRRANLIQCERLLG
;
A
#
# COMPACT_ATOMS: atom_id res chain seq x y z
N LYS A 1 0.54 15.78 2.44
CA LYS A 1 -0.76 15.82 1.71
C LYS A 1 -1.92 15.19 2.49
N ARG A 2 -2.04 13.85 2.64
CA ARG A 2 -3.20 13.27 3.38
C ARG A 2 -3.24 13.67 4.85
N ILE A 3 -2.12 13.51 5.57
CA ILE A 3 -2.02 13.84 7.01
C ILE A 3 -2.31 15.33 7.26
N GLU A 4 -1.73 16.21 6.45
CA GLU A 4 -1.95 17.66 6.53
C GLU A 4 -3.42 18.03 6.32
N SER A 5 -4.08 17.48 5.30
CA SER A 5 -5.50 17.75 5.08
C SER A 5 -6.39 17.13 6.15
N ALA A 6 -6.03 15.95 6.67
CA ALA A 6 -6.77 15.31 7.76
C ALA A 6 -6.77 16.14 9.04
N ARG A 7 -5.67 16.86 9.34
CA ARG A 7 -5.62 17.84 10.46
C ARG A 7 -6.66 18.96 10.33
N GLN A 8 -7.10 19.26 9.10
CA GLN A 8 -8.14 20.25 8.81
C GLN A 8 -9.52 19.61 8.59
N GLY A 9 -9.68 18.30 8.86
CA GLY A 9 -10.91 17.56 8.59
C GLY A 9 -11.24 17.42 7.10
N LYS A 10 -10.24 17.56 6.21
CA LYS A 10 -10.44 17.59 4.76
C LYS A 10 -9.72 16.43 4.06
N GLN A 11 -10.28 16.01 2.92
CA GLN A 11 -9.64 15.07 1.99
C GLN A 11 -8.96 15.84 0.84
N PRO A 12 -7.70 15.54 0.48
CA PRO A 12 -7.05 16.17 -0.67
C PRO A 12 -7.79 15.90 -1.98
N LYS A 13 -8.09 16.95 -2.76
CA LYS A 13 -8.83 16.84 -4.04
C LYS A 13 -8.14 15.97 -5.09
N SER A 14 -6.81 15.92 -5.07
CA SER A 14 -6.00 15.14 -6.01
C SER A 14 -5.89 13.65 -5.67
N LEU A 15 -6.44 13.21 -4.54
CA LEU A 15 -6.35 11.82 -4.08
C LEU A 15 -7.74 11.25 -3.86
N ARG A 16 -7.96 10.00 -4.27
CA ARG A 16 -9.22 9.29 -3.96
C ARG A 16 -9.44 9.19 -2.45
N ARG A 17 -10.68 9.45 -2.02
CA ARG A 17 -11.13 9.26 -0.63
C ARG A 17 -11.03 7.80 -0.21
N PHE A 18 -10.82 7.57 1.07
CA PHE A 18 -11.01 6.26 1.67
C PHE A 18 -12.52 6.03 1.85
N ALA A 19 -13.00 4.88 1.38
CA ALA A 19 -14.40 4.46 1.46
C ALA A 19 -14.67 3.51 2.64
N GLY A 20 -13.62 3.14 3.40
CA GLY A 20 -13.71 2.21 4.51
C GLY A 20 -13.65 0.75 4.05
N ASN A 21 -14.10 -0.16 4.91
CA ASN A 21 -14.13 -1.59 4.59
C ASN A 21 -15.19 -1.91 3.51
N PRO A 22 -14.92 -2.89 2.61
CA PRO A 22 -15.90 -3.34 1.63
C PRO A 22 -17.26 -3.69 2.25
N ARG A 23 -18.34 -3.22 1.64
CA ARG A 23 -19.73 -3.46 2.07
C ARG A 23 -20.70 -3.32 0.90
N THR A 24 -21.89 -3.91 1.03
CA THR A 24 -23.00 -3.72 0.08
C THR A 24 -23.33 -2.22 0.01
N ASN A 25 -23.35 -1.65 -1.20
CA ASN A 25 -23.48 -0.21 -1.48
C ASN A 25 -22.28 0.66 -0.99
N MET A 26 -21.06 0.31 -1.40
CA MET A 26 -19.84 1.06 -1.09
C MET A 26 -19.76 2.37 -1.91
N PRO A 27 -19.51 3.53 -1.28
CA PRO A 27 -19.29 4.77 -2.01
C PRO A 27 -17.98 4.72 -2.81
N SER A 28 -17.90 5.46 -3.91
CA SER A 28 -16.68 5.55 -4.72
C SER A 28 -15.47 6.01 -3.90
N GLY A 29 -14.42 5.19 -3.88
CA GLY A 29 -13.22 5.45 -3.11
C GLY A 29 -12.33 4.21 -2.98
N LEU A 30 -11.26 4.35 -2.20
CA LEU A 30 -10.37 3.25 -1.86
C LEU A 30 -11.03 2.36 -0.80
N PRO A 31 -11.15 1.04 -1.02
CA PRO A 31 -11.74 0.11 -0.05
C PRO A 31 -10.77 -0.18 1.10
N PHE A 32 -10.44 0.87 1.85
CA PHE A 32 -9.54 0.83 2.99
C PHE A 32 -9.93 1.90 4.00
N ASP A 33 -9.67 1.67 5.28
CA ASP A 33 -9.94 2.64 6.34
C ASP A 33 -8.79 3.66 6.47
N LEU A 34 -9.13 4.92 6.73
CA LEU A 34 -8.13 5.98 6.91
C LEU A 34 -7.27 5.76 8.16
N THR A 35 -7.86 5.25 9.24
CA THR A 35 -7.16 4.99 10.51
C THR A 35 -6.11 3.90 10.31
N TYR A 36 -6.48 2.81 9.64
CA TYR A 36 -5.52 1.75 9.30
C TYR A 36 -4.40 2.26 8.38
N TYR A 37 -4.68 3.20 7.48
CA TYR A 37 -3.65 3.79 6.63
C TYR A 37 -2.65 4.64 7.45
N ILE A 38 -3.15 5.47 8.37
CA ILE A 38 -2.29 6.30 9.22
C ILE A 38 -1.43 5.40 10.11
N GLN A 39 -2.03 4.38 10.74
CA GLN A 39 -1.30 3.39 11.55
C GLN A 39 -0.20 2.69 10.75
N LEU A 40 -0.49 2.26 9.53
CA LEU A 40 0.49 1.63 8.63
C LEU A 40 1.68 2.56 8.37
N VAL A 41 1.41 3.83 8.07
CA VAL A 41 2.44 4.84 7.79
C VAL A 41 3.30 5.10 9.03
N GLU A 42 2.69 5.26 10.20
CA GLU A 42 3.42 5.47 11.44
C GLU A 42 4.29 4.27 11.82
N LEU A 43 3.73 3.05 11.78
CA LEU A 43 4.47 1.82 12.07
C LEU A 43 5.65 1.66 11.12
N THR A 44 5.43 1.86 9.82
CA THR A 44 6.50 1.81 8.81
C THR A 44 7.62 2.80 9.11
N GLY A 45 7.27 4.05 9.45
CA GLY A 45 8.25 5.08 9.80
C GLY A 45 9.06 4.73 11.05
N ARG A 46 8.42 4.11 12.05
CA ARG A 46 9.08 3.63 13.27
C ARG A 46 10.01 2.46 12.99
N CYS A 47 9.60 1.49 12.17
CA CYS A 47 10.45 0.36 11.78
C CYS A 47 11.68 0.80 10.95
N MET A 48 11.57 1.84 10.12
CA MET A 48 12.70 2.30 9.30
C MET A 48 13.82 2.98 10.11
N ARG A 49 13.51 3.56 11.28
CA ARG A 49 14.45 4.32 12.10
C ARG A 49 14.94 3.51 13.30
N ALA A 50 15.61 2.39 13.02
CA ALA A 50 16.16 1.50 14.03
C ALA A 50 17.12 2.19 15.03
N ASP A 51 17.75 3.28 14.61
CA ASP A 51 18.67 4.07 15.42
C ASP A 51 17.98 5.17 16.27
N LYS A 52 16.64 5.27 16.25
CA LYS A 52 15.89 6.34 16.93
C LYS A 52 14.96 5.81 18.02
N ARG A 53 14.74 6.67 19.03
CA ARG A 53 13.76 6.44 20.10
C ARG A 53 12.36 6.25 19.48
N GLY A 54 11.65 5.20 19.91
CA GLY A 54 10.35 4.85 19.36
C GLY A 54 10.38 3.92 18.15
N TYR A 55 11.54 3.32 17.84
CA TYR A 55 11.65 2.14 16.99
C TYR A 55 10.73 1.02 17.49
N ILE A 56 10.07 0.35 16.55
CA ILE A 56 9.23 -0.82 16.80
C ILE A 56 9.78 -1.94 15.93
N SER A 57 10.17 -3.04 16.57
CA SER A 57 10.60 -4.26 15.87
C SER A 57 9.42 -5.07 15.33
N ASP A 58 8.24 -4.93 15.94
CA ASP A 58 7.06 -5.72 15.63
C ASP A 58 5.95 -4.89 14.95
N SER A 59 5.91 -4.97 13.61
CA SER A 59 4.78 -4.47 12.81
C SER A 59 3.89 -5.60 12.29
N GLN A 60 4.05 -6.82 12.82
CA GLN A 60 3.46 -8.04 12.25
C GLN A 60 1.93 -8.01 12.18
N PRO A 61 1.15 -7.54 13.19
CA PRO A 61 -0.30 -7.68 13.15
C PRO A 61 -0.96 -7.05 11.91
N LEU A 62 -0.43 -5.93 11.43
CA LEU A 62 -0.96 -5.22 10.27
C LEU A 62 -0.48 -5.83 8.94
N LEU A 63 0.78 -6.29 8.90
CA LEU A 63 1.38 -6.92 7.73
C LEU A 63 0.81 -8.31 7.47
N THR A 64 0.51 -9.08 8.53
CA THR A 64 -0.23 -10.34 8.44
C THR A 64 -1.57 -10.15 7.73
N ARG A 65 -2.30 -9.06 8.01
CA ARG A 65 -3.56 -8.75 7.33
C ARG A 65 -3.36 -8.45 5.84
N LEU A 66 -2.24 -7.82 5.48
CA LEU A 66 -1.88 -7.55 4.08
C LEU A 66 -1.33 -8.79 3.36
N LYS A 67 -0.97 -9.85 4.10
CA LYS A 67 -0.25 -11.04 3.61
C LYS A 67 1.06 -10.66 2.91
N ILE A 68 1.79 -9.72 3.51
CA ILE A 68 3.10 -9.28 3.03
C ILE A 68 4.11 -9.58 4.12
N GLU A 69 5.16 -10.32 3.78
CA GLU A 69 6.27 -10.59 4.69
C GLU A 69 6.96 -9.29 5.15
N PRO A 70 7.36 -9.17 6.43
CA PRO A 70 8.01 -7.96 6.95
C PRO A 70 9.22 -7.49 6.13
N ASP A 71 10.07 -8.42 5.67
CA ASP A 71 11.25 -8.09 4.85
C ASP A 71 10.85 -7.55 3.47
N ASN A 72 9.80 -8.12 2.88
CA ASN A 72 9.22 -7.63 1.63
C ASN A 72 8.63 -6.23 1.85
N TRP A 73 7.91 -6.02 2.95
CA TRP A 73 7.37 -4.70 3.31
C TRP A 73 8.46 -3.64 3.45
N PHE A 74 9.57 -3.97 4.11
CA PHE A 74 10.71 -3.06 4.23
C PHE A 74 11.29 -2.69 2.86
N LYS A 75 11.45 -3.66 1.97
CA LYS A 75 11.94 -3.41 0.60
C LYS A 75 10.95 -2.57 -0.21
N LEU A 76 9.65 -2.85 -0.10
CA LEU A 76 8.58 -2.10 -0.75
C LEU A 76 8.56 -0.64 -0.30
N THR A 77 8.74 -0.37 0.99
CA THR A 77 8.63 0.98 1.56
C THR A 77 9.90 1.82 1.39
N THR A 78 11.06 1.19 1.24
CA THR A 78 12.35 1.90 1.08
C THR A 78 12.87 1.98 -0.35
N ARG A 79 12.51 1.01 -1.21
CA ARG A 79 13.07 0.87 -2.57
C ARG A 79 12.00 0.78 -3.65
N PHE A 80 10.76 1.20 -3.38
CA PHE A 80 9.61 1.07 -4.28
C PHE A 80 9.94 1.39 -5.75
N THR A 81 10.46 2.59 -5.99
CA THR A 81 10.75 3.11 -7.35
C THR A 81 12.00 2.51 -7.98
N LYS A 82 12.86 1.84 -7.22
CA LYS A 82 14.00 1.06 -7.75
C LYS A 82 13.59 -0.35 -8.15
N VAL A 83 12.58 -0.90 -7.47
CA VAL A 83 12.08 -2.25 -7.71
C VAL A 83 11.06 -2.28 -8.85
N PHE A 84 10.19 -1.27 -8.92
CA PHE A 84 9.10 -1.21 -9.89
C PHE A 84 9.21 -0.01 -10.82
N HIS A 85 8.96 -0.26 -12.10
CA HIS A 85 9.01 0.74 -13.18
C HIS A 85 7.67 0.84 -13.93
N GLY A 86 6.55 0.55 -13.26
CA GLY A 86 5.23 0.52 -13.89
C GLY A 86 4.14 0.07 -12.93
N ALA A 87 3.10 -0.59 -13.47
CA ALA A 87 2.01 -1.14 -12.67
C ALA A 87 2.54 -2.17 -11.64
N VAL A 88 1.89 -2.20 -10.48
CA VAL A 88 2.22 -3.03 -9.33
C VAL A 88 0.92 -3.51 -8.69
N GLY A 89 0.82 -4.79 -8.39
CA GLY A 89 -0.36 -5.40 -7.76
C GLY A 89 -0.21 -6.91 -7.70
N ARG A 90 -1.17 -7.61 -7.10
CA ARG A 90 -1.18 -9.08 -7.13
C ARG A 90 -1.33 -9.61 -8.56
N THR A 91 -0.90 -10.84 -8.79
CA THR A 91 -0.87 -11.49 -10.11
C THR A 91 -2.18 -11.33 -10.88
N GLN A 92 -3.33 -11.58 -10.23
CA GLN A 92 -4.62 -11.44 -10.88
C GLN A 92 -4.89 -9.99 -11.30
N ALA A 93 -4.70 -9.03 -10.40
CA ALA A 93 -4.90 -7.61 -10.70
C ALA A 93 -3.96 -7.11 -11.81
N MET A 94 -2.75 -7.66 -11.91
CA MET A 94 -1.81 -7.36 -12.99
C MET A 94 -2.28 -7.94 -14.33
N THR A 95 -2.85 -9.14 -14.32
CA THR A 95 -3.47 -9.75 -15.51
C THR A 95 -4.66 -8.92 -15.98
N ASP A 96 -5.61 -8.62 -15.08
CA ASP A 96 -6.80 -7.82 -15.37
C ASP A 96 -6.41 -6.43 -15.93
N TYR A 97 -5.39 -5.80 -15.34
CA TYR A 97 -4.86 -4.52 -15.81
C TYR A 97 -4.28 -4.61 -17.23
N CYS A 98 -3.50 -5.66 -17.52
CA CYS A 98 -2.90 -5.85 -18.85
C CYS A 98 -3.96 -6.14 -19.91
N GLU A 99 -4.96 -6.97 -19.60
CA GLU A 99 -6.08 -7.27 -20.48
C GLU A 99 -6.92 -6.03 -20.77
N HIS A 100 -7.30 -5.28 -19.72
CA HIS A 100 -8.07 -4.04 -19.84
C HIS A 100 -7.37 -3.01 -20.73
N LEU A 101 -6.04 -2.91 -20.63
CA LEU A 101 -5.24 -1.98 -21.45
C LEU A 101 -4.71 -2.58 -22.76
N LYS A 102 -5.13 -3.82 -23.11
CA LYS A 102 -4.66 -4.55 -24.31
C LYS A 102 -3.12 -4.62 -24.42
N LYS A 103 -2.44 -4.72 -23.28
CA LYS A 103 -0.97 -4.85 -23.20
C LYS A 103 -0.57 -6.31 -23.31
N LYS A 104 0.27 -6.63 -24.31
CA LYS A 104 0.83 -7.99 -24.49
C LYS A 104 1.82 -8.41 -23.40
N ARG A 105 2.56 -7.45 -22.80
CA ARG A 105 3.58 -7.71 -21.78
C ARG A 105 3.09 -7.35 -20.38
N ARG A 106 3.21 -8.30 -19.45
CA ARG A 106 3.01 -8.12 -18.00
C ARG A 106 4.31 -7.65 -17.35
N ALA A 107 4.60 -6.35 -17.44
CA ALA A 107 5.76 -5.75 -16.78
C ALA A 107 5.67 -5.93 -15.25
N ASN A 108 6.81 -6.09 -14.58
CA ASN A 108 6.94 -6.27 -13.13
C ASN A 108 6.28 -7.52 -12.52
N LEU A 109 5.68 -8.44 -13.30
CA LEU A 109 4.94 -9.59 -12.76
C LEU A 109 5.76 -10.42 -11.76
N ILE A 110 6.98 -10.79 -12.15
CA ILE A 110 7.91 -11.55 -11.30
C ILE A 110 8.22 -10.81 -9.99
N GLN A 111 8.39 -9.49 -10.05
CA GLN A 111 8.65 -8.70 -8.84
C GLN A 111 7.41 -8.57 -7.96
N CYS A 112 6.22 -8.52 -8.57
CA CYS A 112 4.95 -8.49 -7.85
C CYS A 112 4.70 -9.80 -7.11
N GLU A 113 4.83 -10.95 -7.79
CA GLU A 113 4.71 -12.28 -7.18
C GLU A 113 5.67 -12.43 -6.00
N ARG A 114 6.94 -12.06 -6.20
CA ARG A 114 7.96 -12.19 -5.15
C ARG A 114 7.70 -11.33 -3.92
N LEU A 115 7.15 -10.13 -4.08
CA LEU A 115 7.09 -9.12 -3.00
C LEU A 115 5.69 -8.91 -2.41
N LEU A 116 4.63 -9.31 -3.12
CA LEU A 116 3.24 -9.02 -2.73
C LEU A 116 2.37 -10.28 -2.54
N GLY A 117 2.90 -11.47 -2.85
CA GLY A 117 2.17 -12.73 -2.77
C GLY A 117 1.29 -12.95 -4.00
#